data_AF-A0A8H7XGT7-F1
#
_entry.id   AF-A0A8H7XGT7-F1
#
_cell.length_a   1.000
_cell.length_b   1.000
_cell.length_c   1.000
_cell.angle_alpha   90.00
_cell.angle_beta   90.00
_cell.angle_gamma   90.00
#
_symmetry.space_group_name_H-M   'P 1'
#
loop_
_entity.id
_entity.type
_entity.pdbx_description
1 polymer ?
#
loop_
_entity_poly.entity_id
_entity_poly.type
_entity_poly.pdbx_seq_one_letter_code
_entity_poly.pdbx_strand_id
1 'polypeptide(L)'
;MASITDNPGSLILIPQELRDKILWFVIPEMGSPPISWASKSTRKPNIDNHAFESERIKYDDSIQVHDPAHIGMPILHVNRQLRDETLRLMEHLNLPGERSYILDLMVVEENELWPTWLYIPTLTPRIASLQVNIRTCGTAQPGSNPSNGFSEGCGGPPFIVHAFWNLLHSFLVGGPLARDANKVGGVGVGGEVSVESLVIDIKTPDVPVEMIAPEKMVPDGKRF
;
A
#
# COMPACT_ATOMS: atom_id res chain seq x y z
N MET A 1 13.46 -16.69 -44.90
CA MET A 1 13.91 -15.75 -43.86
C MET A 1 13.21 -14.43 -44.13
N ALA A 2 12.10 -14.16 -43.45
CA ALA A 2 11.41 -12.87 -43.56
C ALA A 2 12.23 -11.81 -42.80
N SER A 3 12.56 -10.72 -43.47
CA SER A 3 13.29 -9.59 -42.90
C SER A 3 12.47 -8.96 -41.78
N ILE A 4 13.08 -8.78 -40.61
CA ILE A 4 12.49 -8.16 -39.41
C ILE A 4 12.25 -6.64 -39.61
N THR A 5 12.62 -6.08 -40.76
CA THR A 5 12.76 -4.63 -40.95
C THR A 5 11.48 -3.83 -41.18
N ASP A 6 10.34 -4.46 -41.48
CA ASP A 6 9.13 -3.71 -41.92
C ASP A 6 7.96 -3.81 -40.93
N ASN A 7 8.23 -3.74 -39.62
CA ASN A 7 7.17 -3.48 -38.64
C ASN A 7 7.34 -2.08 -38.01
N PRO A 8 6.76 -1.02 -38.62
CA PRO A 8 6.94 0.37 -38.19
C PRO A 8 6.32 0.67 -36.80
N GLY A 9 5.72 -0.31 -36.12
CA GLY A 9 5.08 -0.16 -34.82
C GLY A 9 5.87 -0.70 -33.62
N SER A 10 7.10 -1.19 -33.78
CA SER A 10 7.85 -1.76 -32.65
C SER A 10 8.61 -0.70 -31.86
N LEU A 11 8.26 -0.53 -30.58
CA LEU A 11 8.95 0.36 -29.64
C LEU A 11 10.46 0.09 -29.55
N ILE A 12 10.90 -1.13 -29.81
CA ILE A 12 12.34 -1.49 -29.73
C ILE A 12 13.15 -0.90 -30.89
N LEU A 13 12.51 -0.58 -32.02
CA LEU A 13 13.18 -0.13 -33.24
C LEU A 13 13.43 1.39 -33.25
N ILE A 14 12.76 2.16 -32.39
CA ILE A 14 13.03 3.60 -32.28
C ILE A 14 14.34 3.86 -31.50
N PRO A 15 15.03 4.99 -31.72
CA PRO A 15 16.25 5.34 -30.97
C PRO A 15 16.06 5.32 -29.45
N GLN A 16 17.13 4.99 -28.72
CA GLN A 16 17.09 4.85 -27.26
C GLN A 16 16.64 6.15 -26.58
N GLU A 17 17.07 7.31 -27.08
CA GLU A 17 16.72 8.61 -26.49
C GLU A 17 15.21 8.88 -26.54
N LEU A 18 14.52 8.34 -27.54
CA LEU A 18 13.07 8.42 -27.64
C LEU A 18 12.40 7.39 -26.72
N ARG A 19 12.95 6.19 -26.58
CA ARG A 19 12.47 5.20 -25.62
C ARG A 19 12.58 5.72 -24.19
N ASP A 20 13.71 6.28 -23.80
CA ASP A 20 13.93 6.83 -22.46
C ASP A 20 12.92 7.94 -22.14
N LYS A 21 12.61 8.80 -23.11
CA LYS A 21 11.54 9.81 -22.98
C LYS A 21 10.16 9.19 -22.83
N ILE A 22 9.85 8.12 -23.55
CA ILE A 22 8.57 7.41 -23.40
C ILE A 22 8.50 6.75 -22.03
N LEU A 23 9.55 6.04 -21.62
CA LEU A 23 9.66 5.39 -20.32
C LEU A 23 9.48 6.39 -19.18
N TRP A 24 10.04 7.59 -19.31
CA TRP A 24 9.84 8.67 -18.34
C TRP A 24 8.36 8.97 -18.07
N PHE A 25 7.51 8.95 -19.11
CA PHE A 25 6.07 9.19 -18.96
C PHE A 25 5.29 7.96 -18.49
N VAL A 26 5.88 6.76 -18.58
CA VAL A 26 5.21 5.50 -18.27
C VAL A 26 5.58 5.00 -16.87
N ILE A 27 6.74 5.37 -16.34
CA ILE A 27 7.10 5.05 -14.95
C ILE A 27 6.11 5.78 -14.03
N PRO A 28 5.33 5.05 -13.22
CA PRO A 28 4.39 5.67 -12.31
C PRO A 28 5.14 6.51 -11.30
N GLU A 29 4.66 7.74 -11.11
CA GLU A 29 5.08 8.57 -9.99
C GLU A 29 4.68 7.89 -8.68
N MET A 30 5.47 8.09 -7.64
CA MET A 30 5.13 7.63 -6.31
C MET A 30 3.81 8.26 -5.88
N GLY A 31 2.87 7.43 -5.42
CA GLY A 31 1.60 7.90 -4.89
C GLY A 31 1.83 8.86 -3.73
N SER A 32 1.06 9.95 -3.70
CA SER A 32 1.07 10.84 -2.54
C SER A 32 0.26 10.22 -1.39
N PRO A 33 0.74 10.29 -0.13
CA PRO A 33 -0.04 9.89 1.01
C PRO A 33 -1.38 10.63 1.05
N PRO A 34 -2.48 10.00 1.50
CA PRO A 34 -3.73 10.70 1.68
C PRO A 34 -3.56 11.89 2.65
N ILE A 35 -4.03 13.06 2.21
CA ILE A 35 -3.89 14.34 2.91
C ILE A 35 -5.00 14.52 3.96
N SER A 36 -6.12 13.81 3.85
CA SER A 36 -7.22 13.93 4.80
C SER A 36 -7.99 12.63 4.95
N TRP A 37 -8.47 12.38 6.16
CA TRP A 37 -9.44 11.35 6.46
C TRP A 37 -10.88 11.89 6.52
N ALA A 38 -11.07 13.21 6.35
CA ALA A 38 -12.36 13.87 6.46
C ALA A 38 -13.32 13.54 5.30
N SER A 39 -12.80 13.18 4.12
CA SER A 39 -13.62 12.60 3.05
C SER A 39 -13.94 11.14 3.38
N LYS A 40 -14.76 10.89 4.39
CA LYS A 40 -15.20 9.54 4.84
C LYS A 40 -15.93 8.71 3.75
N SER A 41 -15.98 9.15 2.48
CA SER A 41 -16.98 8.76 1.50
C SER A 41 -16.58 7.70 0.45
N THR A 42 -15.30 7.35 0.28
CA THR A 42 -14.90 6.35 -0.76
C THR A 42 -14.33 5.06 -0.20
N ARG A 43 -13.86 5.05 1.05
CA ARG A 43 -13.20 3.88 1.64
C ARG A 43 -14.19 2.93 2.27
N LYS A 44 -14.09 1.65 1.90
CA LYS A 44 -15.01 0.60 2.35
C LYS A 44 -14.26 -0.60 2.91
N PRO A 45 -14.85 -1.30 3.88
CA PRO A 45 -14.33 -2.60 4.28
C PRO A 45 -14.47 -3.60 3.15
N ASN A 46 -13.61 -4.62 3.15
CA ASN A 46 -13.80 -5.74 2.25
C ASN A 46 -14.97 -6.61 2.76
N ILE A 47 -16.14 -6.49 2.14
CA ILE A 47 -17.37 -7.21 2.52
C ILE A 47 -17.18 -8.74 2.49
N ASP A 48 -16.26 -9.18 1.64
CA ASP A 48 -15.96 -10.58 1.41
C ASP A 48 -14.98 -11.18 2.43
N ASN A 49 -14.31 -10.34 3.23
CA ASN A 49 -13.41 -10.80 4.26
C ASN A 49 -14.21 -11.08 5.54
N HIS A 50 -14.17 -12.33 5.99
CA HIS A 50 -14.87 -12.77 7.21
C HIS A 50 -13.92 -12.94 8.41
N ALA A 51 -12.67 -12.48 8.30
CA ALA A 51 -11.75 -12.47 9.42
C ALA A 51 -12.23 -11.50 10.52
N PHE A 52 -11.94 -11.86 11.77
CA PHE A 52 -12.32 -11.09 12.96
C PHE A 52 -11.73 -9.67 12.91
N GLU A 53 -12.54 -8.62 13.01
CA GLU A 53 -12.13 -7.20 12.91
C GLU A 53 -11.67 -6.75 11.51
N SER A 54 -12.01 -7.50 10.46
CA SER A 54 -11.72 -7.10 9.07
C SER A 54 -12.49 -5.87 8.61
N GLU A 55 -13.64 -5.58 9.21
CA GLU A 55 -14.47 -4.41 8.96
C GLU A 55 -13.79 -3.08 9.37
N ARG A 56 -12.78 -3.16 10.23
CA ARG A 56 -11.97 -2.01 10.63
C ARG A 56 -10.92 -1.64 9.59
N ILE A 57 -10.65 -2.51 8.62
CA ILE A 57 -9.70 -2.24 7.54
C ILE A 57 -10.48 -1.69 6.35
N LYS A 58 -10.23 -0.42 5.98
CA LYS A 58 -10.93 0.24 4.88
C LYS A 58 -9.99 0.58 3.73
N TYR A 59 -10.34 0.07 2.56
CA TYR A 59 -9.59 0.27 1.32
C TYR A 59 -10.24 1.36 0.49
N ASP A 60 -9.45 2.09 -0.28
CA ASP A 60 -9.98 3.01 -1.27
C ASP A 60 -10.53 2.24 -2.48
N ASP A 61 -11.82 2.37 -2.74
CA ASP A 61 -12.45 1.81 -3.94
C ASP A 61 -12.07 2.61 -5.20
N SER A 62 -11.62 3.87 -5.06
CA SER A 62 -11.21 4.70 -6.21
C SER A 62 -9.88 4.27 -6.80
N ILE A 63 -8.99 3.67 -5.98
CA ILE A 63 -7.82 2.96 -6.46
C ILE A 63 -8.35 1.63 -6.98
N GLN A 64 -8.84 1.63 -8.22
CA GLN A 64 -9.30 0.41 -8.84
C GLN A 64 -8.14 -0.58 -8.83
N VAL A 65 -8.31 -1.67 -8.07
CA VAL A 65 -7.40 -2.83 -8.06
C VAL A 65 -7.27 -3.44 -9.47
N HIS A 66 -8.09 -2.97 -10.41
CA HIS A 66 -8.12 -3.35 -11.81
C HIS A 66 -7.51 -2.32 -12.77
N ASP A 67 -7.01 -1.16 -12.31
CA ASP A 67 -6.24 -0.27 -13.18
C ASP A 67 -4.79 -0.77 -13.25
N PRO A 68 -4.35 -1.35 -14.39
CA PRO A 68 -2.99 -1.85 -14.54
C PRO A 68 -1.95 -0.73 -14.49
N ALA A 69 -2.36 0.54 -14.62
CA ALA A 69 -1.48 1.69 -14.50
C ALA A 69 -1.09 2.00 -13.05
N HIS A 70 -1.93 1.59 -12.08
CA HIS A 70 -1.70 1.86 -10.66
C HIS A 70 -1.02 0.71 -9.93
N ILE A 71 -0.98 -0.50 -10.52
CA ILE A 71 -0.47 -1.70 -9.87
C ILE A 71 0.53 -2.42 -10.76
N GLY A 72 1.79 -2.32 -10.35
CA GLY A 72 2.92 -2.85 -11.11
C GLY A 72 3.25 -1.98 -12.31
N MET A 73 4.47 -2.11 -12.79
CA MET A 73 4.96 -1.50 -14.01
C MET A 73 4.96 -2.60 -15.08
N PRO A 74 3.95 -2.63 -15.99
CA PRO A 74 3.88 -3.67 -17.02
C PRO A 74 5.17 -3.73 -17.86
N ILE A 75 5.82 -2.58 -18.05
CA ILE A 75 7.07 -2.44 -18.80
C ILE A 75 8.21 -3.33 -18.26
N LEU A 76 8.23 -3.61 -16.95
CA LEU A 76 9.23 -4.48 -16.32
C LEU A 76 9.03 -5.97 -16.71
N HIS A 77 7.88 -6.32 -17.28
CA HIS A 77 7.50 -7.70 -17.58
C HIS A 77 7.45 -8.01 -19.08
N VAL A 78 7.36 -7.00 -19.95
CA VAL A 78 7.12 -7.18 -21.39
C VAL A 78 8.39 -7.62 -22.15
N ASN A 79 9.54 -6.98 -21.89
CA ASN A 79 10.77 -7.23 -22.63
C ASN A 79 12.00 -6.96 -21.76
N ARG A 80 13.06 -7.77 -21.89
CA ARG A 80 14.30 -7.62 -21.11
C ARG A 80 15.00 -6.28 -21.35
N GLN A 81 15.04 -5.81 -22.60
CA GLN A 81 15.62 -4.51 -22.93
C GLN A 81 14.84 -3.37 -22.29
N LEU A 82 13.50 -3.36 -22.43
CA LEU A 82 12.67 -2.34 -21.79
C LEU A 82 12.75 -2.41 -20.27
N ARG A 83 12.83 -3.61 -19.71
CA ARG A 83 13.06 -3.81 -18.28
C ARG A 83 14.38 -3.17 -17.85
N ASP A 84 15.50 -3.48 -18.51
CA ASP A 84 16.81 -2.95 -18.13
C ASP A 84 16.90 -1.43 -18.31
N GLU A 85 16.31 -0.90 -19.39
CA GLU A 85 16.19 0.55 -19.62
C GLU A 85 15.33 1.22 -18.53
N THR A 86 14.20 0.62 -18.16
CA THR A 86 13.33 1.11 -17.09
C THR A 86 14.05 1.10 -15.75
N LEU A 87 14.76 0.02 -15.40
CA LEU A 87 15.51 -0.09 -14.15
C LEU A 87 16.60 0.97 -14.06
N ARG A 88 17.35 1.21 -15.14
CA ARG A 88 18.36 2.29 -15.19
C ARG A 88 17.73 3.66 -15.00
N LEU A 89 16.55 3.88 -15.60
CA LEU A 89 15.84 5.14 -15.44
C LEU A 89 15.31 5.32 -14.02
N MET A 90 14.81 4.26 -13.39
CA MET A 90 14.41 4.26 -11.98
C MET A 90 15.58 4.60 -11.05
N GLU A 91 16.75 4.00 -11.30
CA GLU A 91 17.98 4.33 -10.57
C GLU A 91 18.37 5.80 -10.75
N HIS A 92 18.32 6.33 -11.99
CA HIS A 92 18.59 7.73 -12.27
C HIS A 92 17.62 8.69 -11.56
N LEU A 93 16.36 8.29 -11.43
CA LEU A 93 15.31 9.02 -10.74
C LEU A 93 15.35 8.89 -9.20
N ASN A 94 16.28 8.10 -8.66
CA ASN A 94 16.32 7.72 -7.24
C ASN A 94 15.00 7.08 -6.74
N LEU A 95 14.32 6.35 -7.62
CA LEU A 95 13.12 5.60 -7.24
C LEU A 95 13.51 4.34 -6.45
N PRO A 96 12.62 3.85 -5.57
CA PRO A 96 12.86 2.58 -4.90
C PRO A 96 12.95 1.44 -5.93
N GLY A 97 13.84 0.47 -5.70
CA GLY A 97 14.09 -0.60 -6.67
C GLY A 97 12.85 -1.47 -6.99
N GLU A 98 12.93 -2.31 -8.03
CA GLU A 98 11.81 -3.12 -8.54
C GLU A 98 11.15 -4.10 -7.55
N ARG A 99 11.77 -4.34 -6.40
CA ARG A 99 11.25 -5.20 -5.32
C ARG A 99 11.09 -4.44 -4.01
N SER A 100 11.01 -3.11 -4.08
CA SER A 100 10.83 -2.21 -2.93
C SER A 100 9.42 -1.66 -2.95
N TYR A 101 8.69 -1.82 -1.85
CA TYR A 101 7.29 -1.43 -1.73
C TYR A 101 7.15 -0.36 -0.63
N ILE A 102 6.19 0.55 -0.82
CA ILE A 102 5.88 1.58 0.16
C ILE A 102 4.37 1.56 0.45
N LEU A 103 4.05 1.39 1.73
CA LEU A 103 2.69 1.42 2.27
C LEU A 103 2.55 2.61 3.22
N ASP A 104 1.48 3.39 3.05
CA ASP A 104 1.01 4.32 4.06
C ASP A 104 -0.18 3.68 4.79
N LEU A 105 -0.09 3.60 6.11
CA LEU A 105 -1.10 3.02 6.97
C LEU A 105 -1.61 4.09 7.93
N MET A 106 -2.80 4.60 7.66
CA MET A 106 -3.44 5.56 8.56
C MET A 106 -4.28 4.84 9.61
N VAL A 107 -4.10 5.20 10.88
CA VAL A 107 -4.98 4.83 11.99
C VAL A 107 -5.96 5.99 12.18
N VAL A 108 -7.23 5.78 11.81
CA VAL A 108 -8.24 6.84 11.76
C VAL A 108 -9.19 6.72 12.94
N GLU A 109 -9.39 7.85 13.64
CA GLU A 109 -10.26 7.98 14.82
C GLU A 109 -9.99 6.90 15.88
N GLU A 110 -8.73 6.47 16.01
CA GLU A 110 -8.31 5.38 16.90
C GLU A 110 -9.04 4.02 16.67
N ASN A 111 -9.76 3.87 15.56
CA ASN A 111 -10.74 2.81 15.39
C ASN A 111 -10.54 1.97 14.12
N GLU A 112 -9.96 2.56 13.08
CA GLU A 112 -9.90 2.01 11.74
C GLU A 112 -8.48 2.06 11.16
N LEU A 113 -8.17 1.10 10.30
CA LEU A 113 -6.92 1.02 9.54
C LEU A 113 -7.19 1.29 8.07
N TRP A 114 -6.53 2.29 7.52
CA TRP A 114 -6.68 2.68 6.11
C TRP A 114 -5.36 2.46 5.39
N PRO A 115 -5.11 1.25 4.84
CA PRO A 115 -3.93 0.98 4.04
C PRO A 115 -4.02 1.69 2.68
N THR A 116 -2.90 2.27 2.25
CA THR A 116 -2.75 2.92 0.94
C THR A 116 -1.36 2.61 0.39
N TRP A 117 -1.31 1.82 -0.68
CA TRP A 117 -0.06 1.56 -1.37
C TRP A 117 0.39 2.79 -2.15
N LEU A 118 1.57 3.32 -1.81
CA LEU A 118 2.16 4.47 -2.49
C LEU A 118 3.08 4.03 -3.62
N TYR A 119 3.64 2.83 -3.52
CA TYR A 119 4.59 2.33 -4.51
C TYR A 119 4.58 0.79 -4.57
N ILE A 120 4.20 0.24 -5.73
CA ILE A 120 4.28 -1.19 -6.06
C ILE A 120 4.80 -1.32 -7.50
N PRO A 121 6.12 -1.48 -7.70
CA PRO A 121 6.71 -1.53 -9.03
C PRO A 121 6.47 -2.86 -9.75
N THR A 122 6.41 -3.97 -9.03
CA THR A 122 6.20 -5.31 -9.58
C THR A 122 5.49 -6.16 -8.55
N LEU A 123 4.53 -6.99 -8.95
CA LEU A 123 3.94 -8.01 -8.06
C LEU A 123 4.84 -9.25 -8.04
N THR A 124 5.64 -9.38 -6.99
CA THR A 124 6.55 -10.51 -6.77
C THR A 124 6.30 -11.16 -5.41
N PRO A 125 6.47 -12.49 -5.26
CA PRO A 125 6.40 -13.15 -3.96
C PRO A 125 7.62 -12.86 -3.07
N ARG A 126 8.69 -12.26 -3.62
CA ARG A 126 9.91 -11.94 -2.86
C ARG A 126 10.17 -10.44 -2.91
N ILE A 127 9.86 -9.78 -1.80
CA ILE A 127 10.01 -8.34 -1.62
C ILE A 127 11.34 -8.10 -0.90
N ALA A 128 12.18 -7.25 -1.47
CA ALA A 128 13.49 -6.91 -0.90
C ALA A 128 13.33 -5.94 0.27
N SER A 129 12.46 -4.93 0.12
CA SER A 129 12.21 -3.93 1.15
C SER A 129 10.75 -3.53 1.17
N LEU A 130 10.12 -3.55 2.34
CA LEU A 130 8.80 -3.00 2.59
C LEU A 130 8.92 -1.87 3.61
N GLN A 131 8.63 -0.64 3.20
CA GLN A 131 8.52 0.51 4.09
C GLN A 131 7.05 0.77 4.41
N VAL A 132 6.71 0.78 5.69
CA VAL A 132 5.37 1.07 6.19
C VAL A 132 5.42 2.36 7.00
N ASN A 133 4.72 3.38 6.51
CA ASN A 133 4.54 4.64 7.21
C ASN A 133 3.23 4.59 7.99
N ILE A 134 3.29 4.55 9.32
CA ILE A 134 2.11 4.54 10.18
C ILE A 134 1.84 5.96 10.67
N ARG A 135 0.60 6.44 10.48
CA ARG A 135 0.18 7.79 10.88
C ARG A 135 -1.14 7.72 11.64
N THR A 136 -1.24 8.35 12.80
CA THR A 136 -2.49 8.37 13.60
C THR A 136 -3.21 9.69 13.41
N CYS A 137 -4.48 9.63 13.01
CA CYS A 137 -5.28 10.80 12.68
C CYS A 137 -6.61 10.80 13.45
N GLY A 138 -6.91 11.91 14.13
CA GLY A 138 -8.08 12.02 14.98
C GLY A 138 -8.03 11.13 16.23
N THR A 139 -9.07 11.24 17.05
CA THR A 139 -9.26 10.45 18.27
C THR A 139 -10.67 9.89 18.30
N ALA A 140 -10.86 8.72 18.92
CA ALA A 140 -12.19 8.18 19.13
C ALA A 140 -13.06 9.19 19.88
N GLN A 141 -14.26 9.48 19.37
CA GLN A 141 -15.15 10.43 20.04
C GLN A 141 -15.68 9.81 21.34
N PRO A 142 -15.75 10.57 22.45
CA PRO A 142 -16.39 10.10 23.66
C PRO A 142 -17.85 9.73 23.38
N GLY A 143 -18.19 8.44 23.53
CA GLY A 143 -19.56 7.93 23.33
C GLY A 143 -19.90 7.40 21.93
N SER A 144 -18.98 7.45 20.97
CA SER A 144 -19.16 6.78 19.66
C SER A 144 -18.75 5.31 19.76
N ASN A 145 -19.72 4.39 19.77
CA ASN A 145 -19.57 2.93 19.92
C ASN A 145 -18.82 2.46 21.20
N PRO A 146 -19.25 1.35 21.84
CA PRO A 146 -18.62 0.87 23.08
C PRO A 146 -17.22 0.25 22.89
N SER A 147 -16.72 0.11 21.65
CA SER A 147 -15.45 -0.56 21.34
C SER A 147 -14.53 0.30 20.47
N ASN A 148 -13.83 1.25 21.10
CA ASN A 148 -12.64 1.90 20.51
C ASN A 148 -11.71 0.80 19.92
N GLY A 149 -11.03 1.05 18.80
CA GLY A 149 -10.04 0.09 18.27
C GLY A 149 -8.97 -0.28 19.31
N PHE A 150 -8.65 0.62 20.24
CA PHE A 150 -7.73 0.38 21.35
C PHE A 150 -8.40 -0.18 22.62
N SER A 151 -9.71 -0.44 22.63
CA SER A 151 -10.36 -1.06 23.79
C SER A 151 -9.94 -2.53 23.91
N GLU A 152 -9.50 -2.92 25.10
CA GLU A 152 -9.18 -4.30 25.45
C GLU A 152 -10.44 -5.04 25.91
N GLY A 153 -10.63 -6.27 25.43
CA GLY A 153 -11.77 -7.13 25.77
C GLY A 153 -11.46 -8.09 26.93
N CYS A 154 -11.86 -9.36 26.77
CA CYS A 154 -11.73 -10.46 27.75
C CYS A 154 -10.28 -10.94 28.00
N GLY A 155 -9.30 -10.03 28.04
CA GLY A 155 -7.87 -10.34 28.21
C GLY A 155 -7.11 -10.61 26.91
N GLY A 156 -7.71 -10.32 25.74
CA GLY A 156 -7.04 -10.34 24.44
C GLY A 156 -6.47 -8.97 24.02
N PRO A 157 -5.64 -8.92 22.97
CA PRO A 157 -5.14 -7.66 22.41
C PRO A 157 -6.28 -6.72 21.99
N PRO A 158 -6.02 -5.40 21.88
CA PRO A 158 -6.98 -4.47 21.33
C PRO A 158 -7.46 -4.83 19.91
N PHE A 159 -8.71 -4.48 19.57
CA PHE A 159 -9.30 -4.80 18.26
C PHE A 159 -8.48 -4.30 17.07
N ILE A 160 -7.82 -3.15 17.20
CA ILE A 160 -6.94 -2.59 16.16
C ILE A 160 -5.72 -3.47 15.90
N VAL A 161 -5.23 -4.21 16.90
CA VAL A 161 -4.13 -5.18 16.74
C VAL A 161 -4.59 -6.38 15.91
N HIS A 162 -5.82 -6.84 16.12
CA HIS A 162 -6.42 -7.89 15.29
C HIS A 162 -6.61 -7.44 13.84
N ALA A 163 -7.09 -6.21 13.63
CA ALA A 163 -7.19 -5.62 12.30
C ALA A 163 -5.81 -5.52 11.62
N PHE A 164 -4.78 -5.09 12.35
CA PHE A 164 -3.41 -5.00 11.83
C PHE A 164 -2.87 -6.38 11.46
N TRP A 165 -3.08 -7.38 12.32
CA TRP A 165 -2.71 -8.77 12.04
C TRP A 165 -3.38 -9.27 10.77
N ASN A 166 -4.68 -9.05 10.59
CA ASN A 166 -5.40 -9.47 9.39
C ASN A 166 -4.88 -8.80 8.11
N LEU A 167 -4.54 -7.51 8.19
CA LEU A 167 -3.92 -6.79 7.07
C LEU A 167 -2.59 -7.43 6.69
N LEU A 168 -1.72 -7.65 7.68
CA LEU A 168 -0.42 -8.29 7.49
C LEU A 168 -0.56 -9.71 6.95
N HIS A 169 -1.47 -10.50 7.53
CA HIS A 169 -1.72 -11.87 7.11
C HIS A 169 -2.24 -11.94 5.68
N SER A 170 -3.21 -11.08 5.32
CA SER A 170 -3.72 -10.98 3.95
C SER A 170 -2.60 -10.65 2.97
N PHE A 171 -1.73 -9.70 3.33
CA PHE A 171 -0.55 -9.34 2.54
C PHE A 171 0.46 -10.48 2.41
N LEU A 172 0.79 -11.19 3.49
CA LEU A 172 1.78 -12.27 3.46
C LEU A 172 1.27 -13.48 2.68
N VAL A 173 -0.04 -13.74 2.66
CA VAL A 173 -0.60 -14.90 2.00
C VAL A 173 -0.92 -14.63 0.53
N GLY A 174 -1.41 -13.44 0.18
CA GLY A 174 -1.84 -13.13 -1.19
C GLY A 174 -1.25 -11.85 -1.79
N GLY A 175 -0.30 -11.21 -1.12
CA GLY A 175 0.39 -10.03 -1.61
C GLY A 175 -0.38 -8.71 -1.43
N PRO A 176 0.12 -7.61 -2.03
CA PRO A 176 -0.37 -6.25 -1.76
C PRO A 176 -1.82 -6.02 -2.18
N LEU A 177 -2.37 -6.84 -3.06
CA LEU A 177 -3.75 -6.73 -3.53
C LEU A 177 -4.72 -7.64 -2.76
N ALA A 178 -4.20 -8.55 -1.93
CA ALA A 178 -5.03 -9.45 -1.18
C ALA A 178 -5.75 -8.70 -0.05
N ARG A 179 -7.07 -8.76 -0.10
CA ARG A 179 -7.96 -8.19 0.92
C ARG A 179 -8.55 -9.27 1.83
N ASP A 180 -8.26 -10.55 1.55
CA ASP A 180 -8.66 -11.72 2.32
C ASP A 180 -7.66 -12.87 2.09
N ALA A 181 -7.07 -13.37 3.17
CA ALA A 181 -6.13 -14.49 3.16
C ALA A 181 -6.78 -15.85 2.88
N ASN A 182 -8.11 -15.98 3.01
CA ASN A 182 -8.82 -17.24 2.79
C ASN A 182 -9.30 -17.43 1.34
N LYS A 183 -9.28 -16.37 0.52
CA LYS A 183 -9.73 -16.38 -0.89
C LYS A 183 -8.57 -16.48 -1.90
N VAL A 184 -7.44 -17.06 -1.50
CA VAL A 184 -6.23 -17.17 -2.33
C VAL A 184 -6.55 -17.97 -3.59
N GLY A 185 -6.51 -17.29 -4.73
CA GLY A 185 -7.00 -17.77 -6.03
C GLY A 185 -7.40 -16.63 -6.99
N GLY A 186 -7.60 -15.42 -6.46
CA GLY A 186 -7.75 -14.19 -7.26
C GLY A 186 -6.42 -13.68 -7.83
N VAL A 187 -6.50 -12.97 -8.96
CA VAL A 187 -5.36 -12.48 -9.77
C VAL A 187 -4.35 -11.69 -8.92
N GLY A 188 -3.20 -12.32 -8.65
CA GLY A 188 -2.11 -11.72 -7.89
C GLY A 188 -1.32 -12.81 -7.18
N VAL A 189 -0.34 -13.39 -7.87
CA VAL A 189 0.70 -14.31 -7.35
C VAL A 189 0.20 -15.26 -6.25
N GLY A 190 -0.40 -16.39 -6.63
CA GLY A 190 -0.70 -17.47 -5.69
C GLY A 190 0.60 -18.03 -5.11
N GLY A 191 0.98 -17.59 -3.92
CA GLY A 191 2.16 -18.04 -3.20
C GLY A 191 2.47 -17.14 -2.02
N GLU A 192 2.98 -17.74 -0.93
CA GLU A 192 3.42 -17.01 0.25
C GLU A 192 4.42 -15.91 -0.12
N VAL A 193 4.13 -14.69 0.31
CA VAL A 193 4.98 -13.52 0.14
C VAL A 193 6.00 -13.48 1.28
N SER A 194 7.25 -13.25 0.90
CA SER A 194 8.37 -13.07 1.80
C SER A 194 8.92 -11.65 1.68
N VAL A 195 9.25 -11.06 2.81
CA VAL A 195 9.85 -9.73 2.91
C VAL A 195 11.22 -9.88 3.55
N GLU A 196 12.26 -9.43 2.86
CA GLU A 196 13.64 -9.48 3.36
C GLU A 196 13.92 -8.40 4.41
N SER A 197 13.49 -7.16 4.15
CA SER A 197 13.60 -6.03 5.07
C SER A 197 12.24 -5.36 5.27
N LEU A 198 11.81 -5.22 6.53
CA LEU A 198 10.60 -4.50 6.91
C LEU A 198 11.00 -3.30 7.78
N VAL A 199 10.66 -2.10 7.31
CA VAL A 199 10.87 -0.85 8.05
C VAL A 199 9.50 -0.28 8.40
N ILE A 200 9.26 -0.05 9.68
CA ILE A 200 8.03 0.57 10.17
C ILE A 200 8.39 1.93 10.76
N ASP A 201 7.93 2.98 10.10
CA ASP A 201 8.13 4.37 10.52
C ASP A 201 6.82 4.90 11.10
N ILE A 202 6.83 5.30 12.38
CA ILE A 202 5.71 6.00 13.00
C ILE A 202 5.92 7.50 12.76
N LYS A 203 5.01 8.11 11.99
CA LYS A 203 5.12 9.51 11.57
C LYS A 203 3.96 10.32 12.12
N THR A 204 4.27 11.56 12.52
CA THR A 204 3.23 12.57 12.72
C THR A 204 2.54 12.80 11.38
N PRO A 205 1.20 12.75 11.31
CA PRO A 205 0.50 12.98 10.06
C PRO A 205 0.73 14.40 9.55
N ASP A 206 1.05 14.53 8.26
CA ASP A 206 1.10 15.81 7.53
C ASP A 206 -0.33 16.26 7.19
N VAL A 207 -1.08 16.58 8.24
CA VAL A 207 -2.46 17.04 8.22
C VAL A 207 -2.54 18.33 9.04
N PRO A 208 -3.57 19.17 8.84
CA PRO A 208 -3.77 20.34 9.68
C PRO A 208 -3.71 19.98 11.17
N VAL A 209 -3.10 20.84 11.99
CA VAL A 209 -2.78 20.55 13.41
C VAL A 209 -4.04 20.16 14.19
N GLU A 210 -5.19 20.73 13.85
CA GLU A 210 -6.50 20.42 14.39
C GLU A 210 -6.97 18.97 14.15
N MET A 211 -6.37 18.26 13.20
CA MET A 211 -6.68 16.87 12.86
C MET A 211 -5.70 15.87 13.49
N ILE A 212 -4.61 16.37 14.09
CA ILE A 212 -3.66 15.56 14.85
C ILE A 212 -4.30 15.23 16.20
N ALA A 213 -4.19 13.97 16.63
CA ALA A 213 -4.67 13.57 17.95
C ALA A 213 -4.04 14.48 19.02
N PRO A 214 -4.83 15.14 19.90
CA PRO A 214 -4.28 15.98 20.95
C PRO A 214 -3.39 15.14 21.86
N GLU A 215 -2.25 15.71 22.26
CA GLU A 215 -1.38 15.09 23.24
C GLU A 215 -2.18 14.88 24.52
N LYS A 216 -2.43 13.61 24.90
CA LYS A 216 -3.06 13.30 26.19
C LYS A 216 -2.11 13.76 27.27
N MET A 217 -2.39 14.90 27.90
CA MET A 217 -1.78 15.23 29.19
C MET A 217 -2.18 14.13 30.16
N VAL A 218 -1.23 13.27 30.52
CA VAL A 218 -1.39 12.34 31.64
C VAL A 218 -1.72 13.22 32.84
N PRO A 219 -2.89 13.06 33.48
CA PRO A 219 -3.19 13.79 34.69
C PRO A 219 -2.10 13.45 35.70
N ASP A 220 -1.41 14.48 36.20
CA ASP A 220 -0.38 14.38 37.22
C ASP A 220 -0.77 13.31 38.27
N GLY A 221 0.00 12.22 38.33
CA GLY A 221 -0.07 11.27 39.44
C GLY A 221 -0.48 9.83 39.16
N LYS A 222 -0.65 9.36 37.91
CA LYS A 222 -0.77 7.92 37.63
C LYS A 222 0.40 7.41 36.80
N ARG A 223 1.36 6.78 37.49
CA ARG A 223 2.35 5.87 36.89
C ARG A 223 1.64 4.54 36.60
N PHE A 224 1.82 4.01 35.39
CA PHE A 224 1.49 2.64 35.04
C PHE A 224 2.43 1.67 35.78
#